data_AF-A0A3P7IMD9-F1
#
_entry.id   AF-A0A3P7IMD9-F1
#
_cell.length_a   1.000
_cell.length_b   1.000
_cell.length_c   1.000
_cell.angle_alpha   90.00
_cell.angle_beta   90.00
_cell.angle_gamma   90.00
#
_symmetry.space_group_name_H-M   'P 1'
#
loop_
_entity.id
_entity.type
_entity.pdbx_description
1 polymer ?
#
loop_
_entity_poly.entity_id
_entity_poly.type
_entity_poly.pdbx_seq_one_letter_code
_entity_poly.pdbx_strand_id
1 'polypeptide(L)'
;MVIEAFSWQHGIFLGAGIKSEATAAAEHKGKKVMHDPMAMRPFMGYNFGKYLQHWVNLEKGHKVPKIYHVNWFRKSAEGKFLWPGYGENIRVLDWIIRRCDGDKSIGRETAVGIVPTDGSINLDGLSNINMEELMSIPKDYWKEDAKEVRNFFETQVGPDLPAEIRAQLDEQEKRINAL
;
A
#
# COMPACT_ATOMS: atom_id res chain seq x y z
N MET A 1 0.54 6.80 -6.20
CA MET A 1 1.21 7.73 -5.26
C MET A 1 0.86 7.45 -3.81
N VAL A 2 -0.43 7.50 -3.43
CA VAL A 2 -0.91 7.23 -2.07
C VAL A 2 -2.23 6.46 -2.10
N ILE A 3 -2.42 5.57 -1.13
CA ILE A 3 -3.64 4.79 -0.90
C ILE A 3 -3.97 4.88 0.59
N GLU A 4 -5.20 5.23 0.94
CA GLU A 4 -5.80 5.07 2.26
C GLU A 4 -6.48 3.70 2.35
N ALA A 5 -6.25 2.97 3.44
CA ALA A 5 -6.91 1.70 3.69
C ALA A 5 -8.40 1.89 4.01
N PHE A 6 -9.25 0.94 3.60
CA PHE A 6 -10.68 0.96 3.92
C PHE A 6 -10.98 0.76 5.41
N SER A 7 -10.14 -0.02 6.09
CA SER A 7 -10.28 -0.35 7.51
C SER A 7 -8.92 -0.66 8.11
N TRP A 8 -8.90 -0.88 9.44
CA TRP A 8 -7.70 -1.34 10.14
C TRP A 8 -7.16 -2.66 9.58
N GLN A 9 -8.04 -3.66 9.40
CA GLN A 9 -7.66 -4.97 8.85
C GLN A 9 -7.14 -4.84 7.42
N HIS A 10 -7.78 -4.01 6.58
CA HIS A 10 -7.27 -3.73 5.24
C HIS A 10 -5.88 -3.09 5.29
N GLY A 11 -5.64 -2.16 6.23
CA GLY A 11 -4.34 -1.52 6.40
C GLY A 11 -3.25 -2.49 6.87
N ILE A 12 -3.57 -3.42 7.78
CA ILE A 12 -2.65 -4.50 8.16
C ILE A 12 -2.34 -5.36 6.95
N PHE A 13 -3.34 -5.73 6.16
CA PHE A 13 -3.15 -6.49 4.92
C PHE A 13 -2.25 -5.74 3.92
N LEU A 14 -2.46 -4.44 3.69
CA LEU A 14 -1.59 -3.63 2.84
C LEU A 14 -0.15 -3.63 3.35
N GLY A 15 0.06 -3.44 4.65
CA GLY A 15 1.39 -3.50 5.26
C GLY A 15 2.03 -4.89 5.16
N ALA A 16 1.23 -5.95 5.28
CA ALA A 16 1.68 -7.34 5.19
C ALA A 16 2.12 -7.73 3.78
N GLY A 17 1.52 -7.13 2.75
CA GLY A 17 1.83 -7.37 1.35
C GLY A 17 2.84 -6.39 0.73
N ILE A 18 3.47 -5.52 1.54
CA ILE A 18 4.44 -4.54 1.02
C ILE A 18 5.56 -5.22 0.26
N LYS A 19 5.84 -4.67 -0.92
CA LYS A 19 6.99 -5.01 -1.76
C LYS A 19 7.86 -3.78 -1.98
N SER A 20 9.17 -3.98 -1.91
CA SER A 20 10.15 -2.93 -2.22
C SER A 20 11.26 -3.48 -3.12
N GLU A 21 11.83 -2.62 -3.96
CA GLU A 21 13.10 -2.89 -4.61
C GLU A 21 14.19 -3.04 -3.54
N ALA A 22 15.05 -4.06 -3.69
CA ALA A 22 16.15 -4.28 -2.76
C ALA A 22 17.06 -3.04 -2.68
N THR A 23 17.34 -2.58 -1.46
CA THR A 23 18.25 -1.46 -1.21
C THR A 23 19.64 -1.98 -0.86
N ALA A 24 20.65 -1.11 -0.97
CA ALA A 24 22.04 -1.45 -0.63
C ALA A 24 22.27 -1.79 0.86
N ALA A 25 21.27 -1.57 1.72
CA ALA A 25 21.36 -1.85 3.16
C ALA A 25 21.23 -3.35 3.49
N ALA A 26 20.73 -4.18 2.57
CA ALA A 26 20.68 -5.63 2.72
C ALA A 26 21.70 -6.29 1.77
N GLU A 27 22.26 -7.44 2.15
CA GLU A 27 23.24 -8.21 1.36
C GLU A 27 22.72 -8.70 -0.02
N HIS A 28 21.47 -8.38 -0.36
CA HIS A 28 20.82 -8.78 -1.60
C HIS A 28 21.30 -7.90 -2.76
N LYS A 29 22.23 -8.42 -3.56
CA LYS A 29 22.70 -7.78 -4.79
C LYS A 29 21.62 -7.85 -5.88
N GLY A 30 21.19 -6.68 -6.38
CA GLY A 30 20.38 -6.55 -7.61
C GLY A 30 19.01 -5.89 -7.40
N LYS A 31 18.46 -5.33 -8.48
CA LYS A 31 17.15 -4.66 -8.54
C LYS A 31 15.96 -5.64 -8.46
N LYS A 32 15.96 -6.55 -7.50
CA LYS A 32 14.87 -7.52 -7.33
C LYS A 32 13.83 -6.92 -6.39
N VAL A 33 12.57 -6.91 -6.83
CA VAL A 33 11.44 -6.59 -5.95
C VAL A 33 11.24 -7.75 -4.99
N MET A 34 11.13 -7.43 -3.70
CA MET A 34 10.99 -8.41 -2.63
C MET A 34 9.86 -7.99 -1.69
N HIS A 35 9.16 -8.97 -1.14
CA HIS A 35 8.28 -8.75 0.00
C HIS A 35 9.10 -8.30 1.21
N ASP A 36 8.62 -7.25 1.86
CA ASP A 36 9.14 -6.72 3.11
C ASP A 36 7.96 -6.31 4.02
N PRO A 37 7.21 -7.29 4.56
CA PRO A 37 6.02 -7.03 5.35
C PRO A 37 6.33 -6.07 6.50
N MET A 38 5.58 -4.97 6.57
CA MET A 38 5.71 -3.93 7.60
C MET A 38 7.10 -3.29 7.69
N ALA A 39 7.96 -3.44 6.67
CA ALA A 39 9.39 -3.14 6.74
C ALA A 39 10.11 -3.87 7.89
N MET A 40 9.61 -5.06 8.26
CA MET A 40 10.05 -5.85 9.40
C MET A 40 10.66 -7.18 9.01
N ARG A 41 10.83 -7.49 7.71
CA ARG A 41 11.35 -8.80 7.27
C ARG A 41 12.66 -9.21 7.94
N PRO A 42 13.70 -8.36 8.05
CA PRO A 42 14.94 -8.74 8.72
C PRO A 42 14.90 -8.57 10.25
N PHE A 43 13.81 -8.07 10.81
CA PHE A 43 13.69 -7.68 12.23
C PHE A 43 12.63 -8.48 13.00
N MET A 44 11.99 -9.45 12.35
CA MET A 44 10.91 -10.21 12.96
C MET A 44 11.43 -11.08 14.11
N GLY A 45 11.05 -10.76 15.35
CA GLY A 45 11.52 -11.45 16.56
C GLY A 45 10.72 -12.71 16.93
N TYR A 46 9.61 -12.98 16.25
CA TYR A 46 8.76 -14.16 16.45
C TYR A 46 7.96 -14.48 15.18
N ASN A 47 7.10 -15.51 15.23
CA ASN A 47 6.31 -15.94 14.08
C ASN A 47 5.49 -14.79 13.46
N PHE A 48 5.60 -14.62 12.14
CA PHE A 48 4.97 -13.52 11.42
C PHE A 48 3.43 -13.59 11.43
N GLY A 49 2.81 -14.77 11.32
CA GLY A 49 1.35 -14.90 11.45
C GLY A 49 0.83 -14.45 12.82
N LYS A 50 1.55 -14.80 13.90
CA LYS A 50 1.26 -14.28 15.25
C LYS A 50 1.47 -12.77 15.35
N TYR A 51 2.46 -12.22 14.64
CA TYR A 51 2.68 -10.78 14.57
C TYR A 51 1.50 -10.07 13.90
N LEU A 52 0.99 -10.61 12.79
CA LEU A 52 -0.23 -10.09 12.16
C LEU A 52 -1.43 -10.17 13.10
N GLN A 53 -1.61 -11.29 13.80
CA GLN A 53 -2.70 -11.44 14.77
C GLN A 53 -2.60 -10.42 15.92
N HIS A 54 -1.38 -10.09 16.37
CA HIS A 54 -1.17 -9.05 17.36
C HIS A 54 -1.72 -7.70 16.88
N TRP A 55 -1.39 -7.29 15.65
CA TRP A 55 -1.93 -6.06 15.05
C TRP A 55 -3.46 -6.09 14.90
N VAL A 56 -4.03 -7.22 14.48
CA VAL A 56 -5.50 -7.40 14.40
C VAL A 56 -6.14 -7.17 15.78
N ASN A 57 -5.54 -7.70 16.84
CA ASN A 57 -6.08 -7.58 18.19
C ASN A 57 -6.02 -6.15 18.76
N LEU A 58 -5.13 -5.28 18.26
CA LEU A 58 -5.03 -3.89 18.71
C LEU A 58 -6.28 -3.06 18.42
N GLU A 59 -7.14 -3.47 17.49
CA GLU A 59 -8.41 -2.75 17.26
C GLU A 59 -9.36 -2.85 18.47
N LYS A 60 -9.27 -3.94 19.24
CA LYS A 60 -10.14 -4.19 20.38
C LYS A 60 -9.72 -3.28 21.55
N GLY A 61 -10.56 -2.31 21.86
CA GLY A 61 -10.36 -1.41 23.02
C GLY A 61 -9.44 -0.21 22.75
N HIS A 62 -9.04 0.02 21.50
CA HIS A 62 -8.21 1.18 21.13
C HIS A 62 -8.82 1.99 19.98
N LYS A 63 -8.56 3.30 20.00
CA LYS A 63 -8.77 4.16 18.83
C LYS A 63 -7.56 3.98 17.89
N VAL A 64 -7.73 3.17 16.86
CA VAL A 64 -6.68 2.90 15.88
C VAL A 64 -6.49 4.05 14.87
N PRO A 65 -5.26 4.31 14.40
CA PRO A 65 -5.02 5.32 13.38
C PRO A 65 -5.50 4.85 12.00
N LYS A 66 -5.69 5.80 11.09
CA LYS A 66 -5.81 5.49 9.66
C LYS A 66 -4.48 4.98 9.12
N ILE A 67 -4.52 4.02 8.20
CA ILE A 67 -3.33 3.45 7.56
C ILE A 67 -3.27 3.92 6.11
N TYR A 68 -2.07 4.31 5.68
CA TYR A 68 -1.77 4.75 4.33
C TYR A 68 -0.58 3.99 3.75
N HIS A 69 -0.64 3.69 2.45
CA HIS A 69 0.46 3.14 1.67
C HIS A 69 0.88 4.15 0.60
N VAL A 70 2.17 4.47 0.54
CA VAL A 70 2.73 5.44 -0.42
C VAL A 70 3.73 4.79 -1.35
N ASN A 71 3.83 5.32 -2.56
CA ASN A 71 4.87 4.96 -3.53
C ASN A 71 5.40 6.23 -4.20
N TRP A 72 6.60 6.64 -3.76
CA TRP A 72 7.35 7.77 -4.31
C TRP A 72 8.19 7.42 -5.54
N PHE A 73 8.31 6.13 -5.83
CA PHE A 73 9.31 5.60 -6.76
C PHE A 73 8.71 5.09 -8.07
N ARG A 74 7.41 5.32 -8.30
CA ARG A 74 6.75 4.95 -9.56
C ARG A 74 7.45 5.64 -10.73
N LYS A 75 7.77 4.86 -11.76
CA LYS A 75 8.43 5.34 -12.98
C LYS A 75 7.51 5.22 -14.20
N SER A 76 7.69 6.12 -15.16
CA SER A 76 7.09 6.04 -16.49
C SER A 76 7.73 4.91 -17.32
N ALA A 77 7.19 4.66 -18.51
CA ALA A 77 7.76 3.71 -19.47
C ALA A 77 9.21 4.08 -19.87
N GLU A 78 9.56 5.37 -19.85
CA GLU A 78 10.90 5.89 -20.11
C GLU A 78 11.83 5.83 -18.89
N GLY A 79 11.37 5.26 -17.77
CA GLY A 79 12.15 5.10 -16.55
C GLY A 79 12.30 6.36 -15.70
N LYS A 80 11.57 7.45 -16.02
CA LYS A 80 11.57 8.69 -15.24
C LYS A 80 10.62 8.58 -14.05
N PHE A 81 10.99 9.14 -12.90
CA PHE A 81 10.07 9.20 -11.77
C PHE A 81 8.85 10.07 -12.12
N LEU A 82 7.65 9.55 -11.85
CA LEU A 82 6.39 10.27 -12.08
C LEU A 82 6.10 11.31 -10.98
N TRP A 83 6.78 11.20 -9.84
CA TRP A 83 6.65 12.11 -8.71
C TRP A 83 8.03 12.67 -8.32
N PRO A 84 8.18 13.99 -8.10
CA PRO A 84 9.48 14.60 -7.77
C PRO A 84 10.04 14.16 -6.41
N GLY A 85 9.19 13.75 -5.47
CA GLY A 85 9.62 13.24 -4.17
C GLY A 85 10.18 14.33 -3.24
N TYR A 86 10.97 13.90 -2.26
CA TYR A 86 11.63 14.78 -1.28
C TYR A 86 10.66 15.76 -0.60
N GLY A 87 10.95 17.07 -0.65
CA GLY A 87 10.11 18.11 -0.06
C GLY A 87 8.69 18.15 -0.63
N GLU A 88 8.51 17.76 -1.89
CA GLU A 88 7.19 17.77 -2.54
C GLU A 88 6.25 16.71 -1.94
N ASN A 89 6.77 15.70 -1.24
CA ASN A 89 5.95 14.73 -0.51
C ASN A 89 5.04 15.39 0.54
N ILE A 90 5.34 16.63 0.97
CA ILE A 90 4.46 17.39 1.86
C ILE A 90 3.04 17.55 1.29
N ARG A 91 2.87 17.59 -0.03
CA ARG A 91 1.56 17.70 -0.71
C ARG A 91 0.69 16.47 -0.49
N VAL A 92 1.33 15.31 -0.37
CA VAL A 92 0.64 14.05 -0.08
C VAL A 92 0.37 13.92 1.42
N LEU A 93 1.28 14.41 2.26
CA LEU A 93 1.03 14.49 3.70
C LEU A 93 -0.11 15.45 4.03
N ASP A 94 -0.23 16.58 3.33
CA ASP A 94 -1.37 17.50 3.42
C ASP A 94 -2.70 16.77 3.13
N TRP A 95 -2.74 16.01 2.04
CA TRP A 95 -3.91 15.18 1.72
C TRP A 95 -4.22 14.16 2.83
N ILE A 96 -3.20 13.47 3.37
CA ILE A 96 -3.38 12.53 4.49
C ILE A 96 -3.95 13.24 5.73
N ILE A 97 -3.44 14.43 6.07
CA ILE A 97 -3.92 15.21 7.22
C ILE A 97 -5.39 15.58 7.05
N ARG A 98 -5.76 16.12 5.88
CA ARG A 98 -7.15 16.47 5.57
C ARG A 98 -8.09 15.26 5.62
N ARG A 99 -7.62 14.09 5.16
CA ARG A 99 -8.34 12.82 5.30
C ARG A 99 -8.50 12.41 6.76
N CYS A 100 -7.49 12.59 7.59
CA CYS A 100 -7.56 12.34 9.03
C CYS A 100 -8.55 13.27 9.74
N ASP A 101 -8.63 14.54 9.30
CA ASP A 101 -9.59 15.54 9.80
C ASP A 101 -11.04 15.29 9.33
N GLY A 102 -11.25 14.30 8.47
CA GLY A 102 -12.58 13.84 8.08
C GLY A 102 -13.11 14.38 6.76
N ASP A 103 -12.26 15.05 5.96
CA ASP A 103 -12.61 15.46 4.59
C ASP A 103 -12.76 14.23 3.69
N LYS A 104 -13.98 13.69 3.63
CA LYS A 104 -14.28 12.52 2.80
C LYS A 104 -14.27 12.83 1.31
N SER A 105 -14.47 14.09 0.92
CA SER A 105 -14.71 14.53 -0.46
C SER A 105 -13.47 14.46 -1.35
N ILE A 106 -12.28 14.49 -0.74
CA ILE A 106 -10.99 14.41 -1.43
C ILE A 106 -10.49 12.99 -1.71
N GLY A 107 -11.29 11.97 -1.40
CA GLY A 107 -10.94 10.58 -1.63
C GLY A 107 -12.02 9.87 -2.45
N ARG A 108 -11.60 9.03 -3.40
CA ARG A 108 -12.47 8.12 -4.15
C ARG A 108 -12.05 6.68 -3.93
N GLU A 109 -13.02 5.79 -3.83
CA GLU A 109 -12.78 4.35 -3.72
C GLU A 109 -12.27 3.75 -5.03
N THR A 110 -11.43 2.73 -4.92
CA THR A 110 -10.87 1.96 -6.02
C THR A 110 -10.78 0.49 -5.62
N ALA A 111 -10.33 -0.41 -6.50
CA ALA A 111 -10.16 -1.81 -6.12
C ALA A 111 -9.14 -2.05 -4.99
N VAL A 112 -8.21 -1.10 -4.77
CA VAL A 112 -7.05 -1.28 -3.88
C VAL A 112 -7.08 -0.38 -2.64
N GLY A 113 -8.11 0.44 -2.48
CA GLY A 113 -8.22 1.39 -1.37
C GLY A 113 -8.83 2.72 -1.83
N ILE A 114 -8.73 3.73 -0.97
CA ILE A 114 -9.17 5.10 -1.27
C ILE A 114 -7.98 5.89 -1.78
N VAL A 115 -8.15 6.59 -2.90
CA VAL A 115 -7.11 7.42 -3.51
C VAL A 115 -7.58 8.87 -3.67
N PRO A 116 -6.68 9.84 -3.82
CA PRO A 116 -7.04 11.22 -4.13
C PRO A 116 -8.02 11.34 -5.30
N THR A 117 -9.04 12.20 -5.15
CA THR A 117 -9.83 12.67 -6.29
C THR A 117 -9.03 13.66 -7.14
N ASP A 118 -9.48 13.90 -8.36
CA ASP A 118 -8.87 14.88 -9.24
C ASP A 118 -8.90 16.28 -8.58
N GLY A 119 -7.78 16.99 -8.64
CA GLY A 119 -7.63 18.32 -8.02
C GLY A 119 -7.48 18.33 -6.49
N SER A 120 -7.52 17.17 -5.81
CA SER A 120 -7.39 17.14 -4.34
C SER A 120 -5.95 17.22 -3.81
N ILE A 121 -4.96 17.04 -4.69
CA ILE A 121 -3.54 17.23 -4.42
C ILE A 121 -3.12 18.59 -4.99
N ASN A 122 -2.54 19.44 -4.16
CA ASN A 122 -2.02 20.73 -4.61
C ASN A 122 -0.81 20.50 -5.53
N LEU A 123 -0.90 20.92 -6.79
CA LEU A 123 0.18 20.85 -7.79
C LEU A 123 0.75 22.22 -8.15
N ASP A 124 0.39 23.28 -7.44
CA ASP A 124 0.90 24.63 -7.68
C ASP A 124 2.43 24.64 -7.61
N GLY A 125 3.05 25.21 -8.65
CA GLY A 125 4.50 25.23 -8.82
C GLY A 125 5.11 23.95 -9.41
N LEU A 126 4.32 22.90 -9.66
CA LEU A 126 4.76 21.67 -10.32
C LEU A 126 4.26 21.63 -11.76
N SER A 127 5.17 21.72 -12.72
CA SER A 127 4.85 21.52 -14.14
C SER A 127 4.94 20.04 -14.52
N ASN A 128 4.07 19.60 -15.44
CA ASN A 128 4.14 18.29 -16.11
C ASN A 128 3.95 17.06 -15.20
N ILE A 129 3.17 17.18 -14.12
CA ILE A 129 2.77 16.01 -13.32
C ILE A 129 1.61 15.29 -14.00
N ASN A 130 1.85 14.07 -14.47
CA ASN A 130 0.80 13.20 -15.00
C ASN A 130 0.09 12.45 -13.87
N MET A 131 -0.93 13.09 -13.27
CA MET A 131 -1.70 12.49 -12.17
C MET A 131 -2.47 11.23 -12.58
N GLU A 132 -2.97 11.19 -13.82
CA GLU A 132 -3.70 10.03 -14.34
C GLU A 132 -2.79 8.79 -14.35
N GLU A 133 -1.60 8.91 -14.93
CA GLU A 133 -0.62 7.82 -14.95
C GLU A 133 -0.14 7.47 -13.54
N LEU A 134 0.21 8.48 -12.73
CA LEU A 134 0.71 8.32 -11.37
C LEU A 134 -0.28 7.58 -10.44
N MET A 135 -1.58 7.78 -10.68
CA MET A 135 -2.67 7.19 -9.91
C MET A 135 -3.39 6.03 -10.61
N SER A 136 -2.93 5.62 -11.79
CA SER A 136 -3.55 4.54 -12.54
C SER A 136 -3.46 3.20 -11.80
N ILE A 137 -4.50 2.37 -11.99
CA ILE A 137 -4.66 1.03 -11.41
C ILE A 137 -4.88 0.06 -12.57
N PRO A 138 -3.82 -0.34 -13.30
CA PRO A 138 -3.96 -1.19 -14.48
C PRO A 138 -4.45 -2.58 -14.07
N LYS A 139 -5.57 -3.03 -14.64
CA LYS A 139 -6.25 -4.28 -14.26
C LYS A 139 -5.33 -5.50 -14.31
N ASP A 140 -4.59 -5.67 -15.40
CA ASP A 140 -3.74 -6.85 -15.60
C ASP A 140 -2.59 -6.88 -14.60
N TYR A 141 -1.94 -5.74 -14.34
CA TYR A 141 -0.92 -5.61 -13.30
C TYR A 141 -1.46 -6.03 -11.93
N TRP A 142 -2.62 -5.50 -11.53
CA TRP A 142 -3.18 -5.81 -10.21
C TRP A 142 -3.68 -7.26 -10.09
N LYS A 143 -4.12 -7.87 -11.19
CA LYS A 143 -4.45 -9.31 -11.21
C LYS A 143 -3.22 -10.18 -10.99
N GLU A 144 -2.10 -9.83 -11.60
CA GLU A 144 -0.83 -10.53 -11.38
C GLU A 144 -0.31 -10.29 -9.96
N ASP A 145 -0.38 -9.04 -9.50
CA ASP A 145 0.02 -8.64 -8.16
C ASP A 145 -0.75 -9.41 -7.08
N ALA A 146 -2.08 -9.49 -7.20
CA ALA A 146 -2.92 -10.19 -6.22
C ALA A 146 -2.61 -11.69 -6.15
N LYS A 147 -2.39 -12.35 -7.30
CA LYS A 147 -1.96 -13.76 -7.35
C LYS A 147 -0.61 -13.97 -6.68
N GLU A 148 0.33 -13.06 -6.92
CA GLU A 148 1.67 -13.11 -6.34
C GLU A 148 1.63 -12.90 -4.82
N VAL A 149 0.87 -11.91 -4.35
CA VAL A 149 0.64 -11.63 -2.92
C VAL A 149 -0.04 -12.83 -2.23
N ARG A 150 -1.03 -13.47 -2.87
CA ARG A 150 -1.61 -14.71 -2.37
C ARG A 150 -0.56 -15.80 -2.22
N ASN A 151 0.21 -16.06 -3.27
CA ASN A 151 1.26 -17.07 -3.23
C ASN A 151 2.28 -16.77 -2.12
N PHE A 152 2.67 -15.51 -1.92
CA PHE A 152 3.52 -15.11 -0.81
C PHE A 152 2.89 -15.47 0.55
N PHE A 153 1.64 -15.11 0.79
CA PHE A 153 0.98 -15.42 2.06
C PHE A 153 0.84 -16.92 2.30
N GLU A 154 0.42 -17.70 1.31
CA GLU A 154 0.28 -19.16 1.48
C GLU A 154 1.63 -19.85 1.73
N THR A 155 2.69 -19.40 1.06
CA THR A 155 4.01 -20.06 1.16
C THR A 155 4.83 -19.60 2.36
N GLN A 156 4.72 -18.34 2.76
CA GLN A 156 5.53 -17.76 3.85
C GLN A 156 4.82 -17.75 5.20
N VAL A 157 3.49 -17.73 5.22
CA VAL A 157 2.67 -17.69 6.46
C VAL A 157 1.80 -18.94 6.58
N GLY A 158 1.16 -19.33 5.48
CA GLY A 158 0.40 -20.58 5.39
C GLY A 158 -0.69 -20.69 6.46
N PRO A 159 -0.70 -21.77 7.27
CA PRO A 159 -1.71 -21.99 8.31
C PRO A 159 -1.76 -20.92 9.39
N ASP A 160 -0.65 -20.20 9.64
CA ASP A 160 -0.58 -19.15 10.67
C ASP A 160 -1.17 -17.81 10.18
N LEU A 161 -1.61 -17.71 8.92
CA LEU A 161 -2.19 -16.48 8.40
C LEU A 161 -3.54 -16.21 9.08
N PRO A 162 -3.72 -15.05 9.77
CA PRO A 162 -4.98 -14.73 10.41
C PRO A 162 -6.15 -14.73 9.43
N ALA A 163 -7.30 -15.23 9.87
CA ALA A 163 -8.50 -15.34 9.04
C ALA A 163 -8.96 -13.97 8.50
N GLU A 164 -8.76 -12.91 9.29
CA GLU A 164 -9.08 -11.54 8.93
C GLU A 164 -8.21 -11.03 7.76
N ILE A 165 -6.93 -11.40 7.73
CA ILE A 165 -6.01 -11.02 6.65
C ILE A 165 -6.30 -11.84 5.40
N ARG A 166 -6.61 -13.13 5.56
CA ARG A 166 -7.06 -14.00 4.47
C ARG A 166 -8.34 -13.47 3.82
N ALA A 167 -9.29 -12.98 4.62
CA ALA A 167 -10.50 -12.34 4.11
C ALA A 167 -10.19 -11.05 3.33
N GLN A 168 -9.24 -10.22 3.78
CA GLN A 168 -8.84 -9.02 3.03
C GLN A 168 -8.21 -9.34 1.67
N LEU A 169 -7.42 -10.43 1.60
CA LEU A 169 -6.87 -10.94 0.34
C LEU A 169 -7.99 -11.38 -0.63
N ASP A 170 -8.94 -12.19 -0.15
CA ASP A 170 -10.08 -12.65 -0.95
C ASP A 170 -10.93 -11.47 -1.46
N GLU A 171 -11.20 -10.49 -0.61
CA GLU A 171 -11.96 -9.30 -0.96
C GLU A 171 -11.22 -8.38 -1.95
N GLN A 172 -9.89 -8.24 -1.82
CA GLN A 172 -9.10 -7.48 -2.79
C GLN A 172 -9.13 -8.14 -4.17
N GLU A 173 -8.99 -9.47 -4.25
CA GLU A 173 -9.09 -10.21 -5.52
C GLU A 173 -10.46 -10.04 -6.18
N LYS A 174 -11.56 -10.09 -5.40
CA LYS A 174 -12.90 -9.82 -5.93
C LYS A 174 -13.00 -8.43 -6.54
N ARG A 175 -12.54 -7.39 -5.83
CA ARG A 175 -12.54 -6.01 -6.33
C ARG A 175 -11.70 -5.85 -7.59
N ILE A 176 -10.51 -6.44 -7.64
CA ILE A 176 -9.62 -6.38 -8.80
C ILE A 176 -10.22 -7.10 -10.01
N ASN A 177 -10.90 -8.23 -9.81
CA ASN A 177 -11.55 -8.96 -10.89
C ASN A 177 -12.75 -8.21 -11.49
N ALA A 178 -13.38 -7.33 -10.71
CA ALA A 178 -14.52 -6.50 -11.11
C ALA A 178 -14.14 -5.15 -11.77
N LEU A 179 -12.84 -4.78 -11.81
CA LEU A 179 -12.34 -3.65 -12.62
C LEU A 179 -12.65 -3.85 -14.10
#